data_AF-A0A7C7L751-F1
#
_entry.id   AF-A0A7C7L751-F1
#
_cell.length_a   1.000
_cell.length_b   1.000
_cell.length_c   1.000
_cell.angle_alpha   90.00
_cell.angle_beta   90.00
_cell.angle_gamma   90.00
#
_symmetry.space_group_name_H-M   'P 1'
#
loop_
_entity.id
_entity.type
_entity.pdbx_description
1 polymer ?
#
loop_
_entity_poly.entity_id
_entity_poly.type
_entity_poly.pdbx_seq_one_letter_code
_entity_poly.pdbx_strand_id
1 'polypeptide(L)'
;MKPPPASRVWRALVVVLFWAYALLNTYFTFSPLLGSTPRLAFILVPLVMAGFSLSHAMYMLGLRHALAFFALAALISLAFEAAGVATGAVYGPYHYTDFLDPKLFDVPLLVPLSWFMIIYPGYALVNYLAYRALEARWPPCPWGAASPSFEWLPLIVYALLTSGYVTGYTLLGRPALALISSRWGRPVWPPCCEQPERSKRDHATSPANSTPGDHRARRRRGLRPAE
;
A
#
# COMPACT_ATOMS: atom_id res chain seq x y z
N MET A 1 15.41 -10.35 -27.80
CA MET A 1 15.12 -11.80 -27.99
C MET A 1 13.61 -11.97 -28.06
N LYS A 2 13.09 -12.82 -28.96
CA LYS A 2 11.65 -13.10 -29.05
C LYS A 2 11.30 -14.07 -27.93
N PRO A 3 10.34 -13.78 -27.02
CA PRO A 3 9.98 -14.73 -25.98
C PRO A 3 9.46 -16.02 -26.62
N PRO A 4 9.80 -17.21 -26.08
CA PRO A 4 9.29 -18.47 -26.62
C PRO A 4 7.76 -18.46 -26.56
N PRO A 5 7.07 -18.98 -27.59
CA PRO A 5 5.61 -18.96 -27.61
C PRO A 5 5.08 -19.80 -26.43
N ALA A 6 4.52 -19.12 -25.43
CA ALA A 6 3.87 -19.77 -24.29
C ALA A 6 2.86 -20.80 -24.81
N SER A 7 3.07 -22.07 -24.44
CA SER A 7 2.22 -23.18 -24.84
C SER A 7 0.76 -22.89 -24.44
N ARG A 8 -0.21 -23.47 -25.17
CA ARG A 8 -1.63 -23.30 -24.83
C ARG A 8 -1.93 -23.70 -23.39
N VAL A 9 -1.23 -24.73 -22.90
CA VAL A 9 -1.26 -25.21 -21.51
C VAL A 9 -0.81 -24.13 -20.52
N TRP A 10 0.31 -23.43 -20.79
CA TRP A 10 0.79 -22.36 -19.90
C TRP A 10 -0.18 -21.18 -19.82
N ARG A 11 -0.77 -20.77 -20.96
CA ARG A 11 -1.78 -19.71 -20.99
C ARG A 11 -3.04 -20.12 -20.21
N ALA A 12 -3.51 -21.36 -20.40
CA ALA A 12 -4.64 -21.89 -19.66
C ALA A 12 -4.35 -21.93 -18.15
N LEU A 13 -3.16 -22.39 -17.73
CA LEU A 13 -2.73 -22.42 -16.34
C LEU A 13 -2.76 -21.02 -15.70
N VAL A 14 -2.16 -20.02 -16.35
CA VAL A 14 -2.14 -18.64 -15.84
C VAL A 14 -3.55 -18.05 -15.72
N VAL A 15 -4.43 -18.30 -16.70
CA VAL A 15 -5.83 -17.85 -16.66
C VAL A 15 -6.63 -18.55 -15.56
N VAL A 16 -6.45 -19.86 -15.38
CA VAL A 16 -7.11 -20.64 -14.30
C VAL A 16 -6.63 -20.17 -12.94
N LEU A 17 -5.32 -19.98 -12.73
CA LEU A 17 -4.76 -19.46 -11.49
C LEU A 17 -5.27 -18.04 -11.16
N PHE A 18 -5.38 -17.18 -12.18
CA PHE A 18 -5.94 -15.83 -12.03
C PHE A 18 -7.41 -15.86 -11.56
N TRP A 19 -8.28 -16.65 -12.21
CA TRP A 19 -9.69 -16.74 -11.83
C TRP A 19 -9.91 -17.44 -10.49
N ALA A 20 -9.17 -18.53 -10.23
CA ALA A 20 -9.17 -19.20 -8.93
C ALA A 20 -8.78 -18.22 -7.82
N TYR A 21 -7.75 -17.41 -8.04
CA TYR A 21 -7.38 -16.35 -7.11
C TYR A 21 -8.49 -15.30 -6.95
N ALA A 22 -9.07 -14.78 -8.05
CA ALA A 22 -10.09 -13.74 -7.98
C ALA A 22 -11.29 -14.19 -7.13
N LEU A 23 -11.72 -15.44 -7.28
CA LEU A 23 -12.74 -16.09 -6.45
C LEU A 23 -12.29 -16.21 -4.98
N LEU A 24 -11.09 -16.73 -4.72
CA LEU A 24 -10.56 -16.91 -3.36
C LEU A 24 -10.35 -15.58 -2.61
N ASN A 25 -9.88 -14.54 -3.29
CA ASN A 25 -9.66 -13.21 -2.72
C ASN A 25 -10.99 -12.49 -2.46
N THR A 26 -11.98 -12.66 -3.35
CA THR A 26 -13.36 -12.20 -3.13
C THR A 26 -13.92 -12.88 -1.88
N TYR A 27 -13.83 -14.20 -1.79
CA TYR A 27 -14.25 -14.97 -0.62
C TYR A 27 -13.57 -14.49 0.67
N PHE A 28 -12.24 -14.32 0.66
CA PHE A 28 -11.47 -13.88 1.83
C PHE A 28 -11.82 -12.44 2.25
N THR A 29 -12.08 -11.53 1.29
CA THR A 29 -12.50 -10.15 1.56
C THR A 29 -13.90 -10.09 2.16
N PHE A 30 -14.83 -10.93 1.71
CA PHE A 30 -16.21 -10.98 2.23
C PHE A 30 -16.38 -11.90 3.44
N SER A 31 -15.40 -12.76 3.76
CA SER A 31 -15.45 -13.69 4.89
C SER A 31 -15.77 -13.08 6.27
N PRO A 32 -15.43 -11.81 6.60
CA PRO A 32 -15.91 -11.17 7.83
C PRO A 32 -17.43 -11.05 7.91
N LEU A 33 -18.14 -10.91 6.77
CA LEU A 33 -19.61 -10.91 6.72
C LEU A 33 -20.21 -12.31 6.94
N LEU A 34 -19.44 -13.37 6.69
CA LEU A 34 -19.84 -14.76 6.90
C LEU A 34 -19.49 -15.25 8.32
N GLY A 35 -18.91 -14.40 9.16
CA GLY A 35 -18.61 -14.67 10.58
C GLY A 35 -17.48 -15.67 10.85
N SER A 36 -17.02 -16.42 9.86
CA SER A 36 -15.90 -17.35 9.98
C SER A 36 -15.14 -17.53 8.67
N THR A 37 -13.82 -17.75 8.78
CA THR A 37 -12.95 -18.10 7.65
C THR A 37 -12.34 -19.49 7.91
N PRO A 38 -12.55 -20.49 7.04
CA PRO A 38 -12.02 -21.83 7.25
C PRO A 38 -10.49 -21.82 7.12
N ARG A 39 -9.81 -22.64 7.93
CA ARG A 39 -8.35 -22.85 7.90
C ARG A 39 -7.81 -23.09 6.49
N LEU A 40 -8.57 -23.81 5.67
CA LEU A 40 -8.21 -24.11 4.28
C LEU A 40 -8.07 -22.84 3.42
N ALA A 41 -8.88 -21.80 3.63
CA ALA A 41 -8.76 -20.55 2.86
C ALA A 41 -7.46 -19.80 3.16
N PHE A 42 -7.03 -19.78 4.44
CA PHE A 42 -5.74 -19.21 4.83
C PHE A 42 -4.55 -19.92 4.18
N ILE A 43 -4.67 -21.21 3.85
CA ILE A 43 -3.63 -22.01 3.20
C ILE A 43 -3.70 -21.88 1.67
N LEU A 44 -4.90 -21.96 1.08
CA LEU A 44 -5.07 -21.92 -0.38
C LEU A 44 -4.80 -20.53 -0.97
N VAL A 45 -5.14 -19.44 -0.29
CA VAL A 45 -4.91 -18.08 -0.83
C VAL A 45 -3.41 -17.82 -1.08
N PRO A 46 -2.50 -18.02 -0.11
CA PRO A 46 -1.06 -17.92 -0.35
C PRO A 46 -0.53 -18.90 -1.39
N LEU A 47 -0.94 -20.17 -1.36
CA LEU A 47 -0.44 -21.17 -2.31
C LEU A 47 -0.83 -20.83 -3.76
N VAL A 48 -2.09 -20.47 -4.01
CA VAL A 48 -2.57 -20.13 -5.36
C VAL A 48 -1.93 -18.84 -5.87
N MET A 49 -1.82 -17.80 -5.04
CA MET A 49 -1.25 -16.52 -5.47
C MET A 49 0.28 -16.53 -5.55
N ALA A 50 0.98 -17.26 -4.67
CA ALA A 50 2.41 -17.52 -4.82
C ALA A 50 2.67 -18.35 -6.09
N GLY A 51 1.84 -19.38 -6.37
CA GLY A 51 1.91 -20.16 -7.61
C GLY A 51 1.67 -19.34 -8.87
N PHE A 52 0.66 -18.45 -8.87
CA PHE A 52 0.41 -17.48 -9.94
C PHE A 52 1.61 -16.53 -10.14
N SER A 53 2.08 -15.93 -9.04
CA SER A 53 3.20 -14.99 -9.04
C SER A 53 4.49 -15.64 -9.55
N LEU A 54 4.78 -16.86 -9.13
CA LEU A 54 5.94 -17.62 -9.57
C LEU A 54 5.82 -18.00 -11.05
N SER A 55 4.63 -18.40 -11.51
CA SER A 55 4.38 -18.66 -12.93
C SER A 55 4.60 -17.40 -13.76
N HIS A 56 4.03 -16.26 -13.35
CA HIS A 56 4.24 -14.99 -14.04
C HIS A 56 5.72 -14.56 -14.03
N ALA A 57 6.44 -14.77 -12.91
CA ALA A 57 7.87 -14.55 -12.80
C ALA A 57 8.68 -15.43 -13.77
N MET A 58 8.38 -16.73 -13.85
CA MET A 58 9.04 -17.67 -14.77
C MET A 58 8.83 -17.27 -16.24
N TYR A 59 7.67 -16.71 -16.58
CA TYR A 59 7.39 -16.20 -17.92
C TYR A 59 8.13 -14.88 -18.24
N MET A 60 8.13 -13.93 -17.31
CA MET A 60 8.70 -12.58 -17.53
C MET A 60 10.22 -12.50 -17.35
N LEU A 61 10.77 -13.21 -16.35
CA LEU A 61 12.19 -13.16 -15.97
C LEU A 61 12.98 -14.39 -16.46
N GLY A 62 12.27 -15.44 -16.87
CA GLY A 62 12.84 -16.76 -17.13
C GLY A 62 13.10 -17.57 -15.85
N LEU A 63 13.16 -18.90 -15.98
CA LEU A 63 13.22 -19.85 -14.86
C LEU A 63 14.30 -19.51 -13.81
N ARG A 64 15.53 -19.24 -14.25
CA ARG A 64 16.67 -19.01 -13.34
C ARG A 64 16.45 -17.78 -12.45
N HIS A 65 16.07 -16.65 -13.05
CA HIS A 65 15.82 -15.41 -12.32
C HIS A 65 14.56 -15.48 -11.47
N ALA A 66 13.51 -16.16 -11.94
CA ALA A 66 12.28 -16.37 -11.17
C ALA A 66 12.54 -17.17 -9.89
N LEU A 67 13.29 -18.28 -9.97
CA LEU A 67 13.67 -19.06 -8.81
C LEU A 67 14.63 -18.31 -7.88
N ALA A 68 15.59 -17.55 -8.42
CA ALA A 68 16.49 -16.72 -7.61
C ALA A 68 15.72 -15.60 -6.87
N PHE A 69 14.79 -14.92 -7.54
CA PHE A 69 13.94 -13.90 -6.94
C PHE A 69 13.01 -14.50 -5.87
N PHE A 70 12.39 -15.66 -6.15
CA PHE A 70 11.58 -16.39 -5.18
C PHE A 70 12.38 -16.79 -3.94
N ALA A 71 13.57 -17.38 -4.11
CA ALA A 71 14.44 -17.76 -3.01
C ALA A 71 14.88 -16.54 -2.20
N LEU A 72 15.26 -15.44 -2.84
CA LEU A 72 15.66 -14.20 -2.17
C LEU A 72 14.51 -13.60 -1.36
N ALA A 73 13.30 -13.50 -1.94
CA ALA A 73 12.11 -13.02 -1.24
C ALA A 73 11.77 -13.91 -0.04
N ALA A 74 11.74 -15.24 -0.23
CA ALA A 74 11.42 -16.19 0.83
C ALA A 74 12.45 -16.15 1.98
N LEU A 75 13.75 -16.07 1.66
CA LEU A 75 14.83 -16.00 2.65
C LEU A 75 14.82 -14.68 3.44
N ILE A 76 14.65 -13.53 2.76
CA ILE A 76 14.57 -12.22 3.43
C ILE A 76 13.34 -12.18 4.33
N SER A 77 12.16 -12.56 3.81
CA SER A 77 10.93 -12.57 4.61
C SER A 77 11.02 -13.52 5.80
N LEU A 78 11.56 -14.73 5.64
CA LEU A 78 11.76 -15.66 6.75
C LEU A 78 12.74 -15.10 7.79
N ALA A 79 13.84 -14.46 7.36
CA ALA A 79 14.83 -13.90 8.27
C ALA A 79 14.25 -12.73 9.11
N PHE A 80 13.48 -11.83 8.49
CA PHE A 80 12.83 -10.72 9.19
C PHE A 80 11.71 -11.21 10.13
N GLU A 81 10.93 -12.21 9.73
CA GLU A 81 9.89 -12.81 10.58
C GLU A 81 10.49 -13.60 11.75
N ALA A 82 11.54 -14.40 11.51
CA ALA A 82 12.21 -15.15 12.58
C ALA A 82 12.89 -14.21 13.58
N ALA A 83 13.54 -13.15 13.10
CA ALA A 83 14.06 -12.08 13.96
C ALA A 83 12.93 -11.35 14.70
N GLY A 84 11.80 -11.11 14.05
CA GLY A 84 10.59 -10.51 14.63
C GLY A 84 10.03 -11.33 15.80
N VAL A 85 9.79 -12.63 15.59
CA VAL A 85 9.29 -13.56 16.61
C VAL A 85 10.28 -13.75 17.75
N ALA A 86 11.59 -13.86 17.46
CA ALA A 86 12.62 -14.12 18.47
C ALA A 86 12.98 -12.89 19.33
N THR A 87 12.88 -11.67 18.78
CA THR A 87 13.34 -10.45 19.47
C THR A 87 12.23 -9.46 19.82
N GLY A 88 11.07 -9.55 19.15
CA GLY A 88 10.03 -8.53 19.19
C GLY A 88 10.39 -7.18 18.54
N ALA A 89 11.59 -7.02 17.98
CA ALA A 89 12.11 -5.71 17.56
C ALA A 89 11.58 -5.25 16.19
N VAL A 90 11.17 -6.17 15.31
CA VAL A 90 10.77 -5.85 13.92
C VAL A 90 9.31 -5.41 13.83
N TYR A 91 8.39 -6.20 14.40
CA TYR A 91 6.94 -5.98 14.32
C TYR A 91 6.26 -5.84 15.70
N GLY A 92 7.04 -5.72 16.78
CA GLY A 92 6.58 -5.86 18.16
C GLY A 92 6.60 -7.31 18.65
N PRO A 93 6.23 -7.60 19.91
CA PRO A 93 6.12 -8.95 20.43
C PRO A 93 4.86 -9.67 19.92
N TYR A 94 5.03 -10.77 19.19
CA TYR A 94 3.96 -11.67 18.73
C TYR A 94 4.50 -13.10 18.57
N HIS A 95 3.62 -14.10 18.66
CA HIS A 95 3.95 -15.51 18.46
C HIS A 95 2.90 -16.18 17.57
N TYR A 96 3.34 -17.09 16.69
CA TYR A 96 2.44 -17.84 15.82
C TYR A 96 1.85 -19.08 16.53
N THR A 97 0.54 -19.23 16.46
CA THR A 97 -0.17 -20.44 16.89
C THR A 97 0.05 -21.60 15.93
N ASP A 98 -0.27 -22.81 16.37
CA ASP A 98 -0.14 -24.07 15.60
C ASP A 98 -1.18 -24.20 14.46
N PHE A 99 -1.96 -23.14 14.24
CA PHE A 99 -2.96 -23.06 13.17
C PHE A 99 -2.35 -23.15 11.77
N LEU A 100 -1.08 -22.79 11.58
CA LEU A 100 -0.39 -22.80 10.28
C LEU A 100 0.86 -23.67 10.24
N ASP A 101 0.91 -24.77 11.00
CA ASP A 101 1.98 -25.76 10.88
C ASP A 101 2.13 -26.31 9.45
N PRO A 102 3.36 -26.66 9.00
CA PRO A 102 4.61 -26.65 9.78
C PRO A 102 5.31 -25.28 9.88
N LYS A 103 6.04 -25.08 11.00
CA LYS A 103 6.89 -23.90 11.27
C LYS A 103 8.38 -24.19 11.06
N LEU A 104 9.14 -23.12 10.83
CA LEU A 104 10.60 -23.09 10.78
C LEU A 104 11.06 -21.82 11.52
N PHE A 105 11.90 -21.97 12.56
CA PHE A 105 12.24 -20.88 13.51
C PHE A 105 10.99 -20.20 14.10
N ASP A 106 10.00 -21.00 14.52
CA ASP A 106 8.69 -20.56 15.03
C ASP A 106 7.81 -19.74 14.05
N VAL A 107 8.26 -19.57 12.80
CA VAL A 107 7.51 -18.94 11.71
C VAL A 107 6.88 -20.00 10.80
N PRO A 108 5.57 -20.00 10.55
CA PRO A 108 4.93 -20.89 9.57
C PRO A 108 5.60 -20.83 8.19
N LEU A 109 5.88 -21.98 7.56
CA LEU A 109 6.46 -22.03 6.19
C LEU A 109 5.56 -21.38 5.13
N LEU A 110 4.28 -21.18 5.46
CA LEU A 110 3.33 -20.44 4.63
C LEU A 110 3.60 -18.92 4.60
N VAL A 111 4.22 -18.35 5.64
CA VAL A 111 4.46 -16.90 5.74
C VAL A 111 5.41 -16.38 4.65
N PRO A 112 6.58 -17.01 4.36
CA PRO A 112 7.40 -16.65 3.20
C PRO A 112 6.65 -16.73 1.85
N LEU A 113 5.70 -17.65 1.69
CA LEU A 113 4.87 -17.75 0.49
C LEU A 113 3.85 -16.60 0.40
N SER A 114 3.21 -16.26 1.52
CA SER A 114 2.34 -15.08 1.64
C SER A 114 3.09 -13.78 1.33
N TRP A 115 4.34 -13.64 1.80
CA TRP A 115 5.17 -12.50 1.45
C TRP A 115 5.52 -12.46 -0.04
N PHE A 116 5.95 -13.59 -0.63
CA PHE A 116 6.28 -13.65 -2.05
C PHE A 116 5.09 -13.25 -2.95
N MET A 117 3.87 -13.65 -2.58
CA MET A 117 2.64 -13.31 -3.32
C MET A 117 2.32 -11.81 -3.31
N ILE A 118 2.90 -11.03 -2.39
CA ILE A 118 2.78 -9.56 -2.32
C ILE A 118 3.99 -8.89 -2.98
N ILE A 119 5.20 -9.39 -2.68
CA ILE A 119 6.48 -8.83 -3.16
C ILE A 119 6.55 -8.88 -4.69
N TYR A 120 6.16 -10.00 -5.32
CA TYR A 120 6.30 -10.13 -6.77
C TYR A 120 5.33 -9.22 -7.57
N PRO A 121 4.02 -9.17 -7.27
CA PRO A 121 3.13 -8.16 -7.88
C PRO A 121 3.57 -6.73 -7.60
N GLY A 122 4.06 -6.43 -6.39
CA GLY A 122 4.62 -5.12 -6.04
C GLY A 122 5.84 -4.75 -6.90
N TYR A 123 6.77 -5.69 -7.11
CA TYR A 123 7.89 -5.53 -8.03
C TYR A 123 7.42 -5.29 -9.47
N ALA A 124 6.48 -6.09 -9.98
CA ALA A 124 5.96 -5.93 -11.33
C ALA A 124 5.26 -4.57 -11.52
N LEU A 125 4.47 -4.15 -10.53
CA LEU A 125 3.81 -2.85 -10.45
C LEU A 125 4.79 -1.69 -10.47
N VAL A 126 5.84 -1.73 -9.63
CA VAL A 126 6.87 -0.67 -9.56
C VAL A 126 7.66 -0.57 -10.87
N ASN A 127 8.06 -1.70 -11.47
CA ASN A 127 8.75 -1.68 -12.76
C ASN A 127 7.86 -1.12 -13.88
N TYR A 128 6.57 -1.49 -13.90
CA TYR A 128 5.62 -0.93 -14.85
C TYR A 128 5.44 0.58 -14.67
N LEU A 129 5.22 1.06 -13.45
CA LEU A 129 5.09 2.49 -13.15
C LEU A 129 6.37 3.28 -13.49
N ALA A 130 7.55 2.73 -13.17
CA ALA A 130 8.83 3.34 -13.51
C ALA A 130 9.03 3.42 -15.04
N TYR A 131 8.73 2.35 -15.76
CA TYR A 131 8.78 2.33 -17.22
C TYR A 131 7.82 3.35 -17.83
N ARG A 132 6.57 3.44 -17.34
CA ARG A 132 5.57 4.43 -17.76
C ARG A 132 5.98 5.87 -17.45
N ALA A 133 6.61 6.12 -16.30
CA ALA A 133 7.14 7.44 -15.97
C ALA A 133 8.31 7.84 -16.89
N LEU A 134 9.15 6.88 -17.29
CA LEU A 134 10.21 7.10 -18.28
C LEU A 134 9.65 7.34 -19.68
N GLU A 135 8.66 6.56 -20.15
CA GLU A 135 7.97 6.81 -21.42
C GLU A 135 7.30 8.19 -21.45
N ALA A 136 6.63 8.61 -20.37
CA ALA A 136 6.01 9.93 -20.29
C ALA A 136 7.04 11.07 -20.30
N ARG A 137 8.27 10.81 -19.83
CA ARG A 137 9.37 11.79 -19.81
C ARG A 137 10.10 11.87 -21.15
N TRP A 138 10.42 10.70 -21.71
CA TRP A 138 11.17 10.47 -22.94
C TRP A 138 10.42 9.42 -23.78
N PRO A 139 9.41 9.82 -24.58
CA PRO A 139 8.59 8.86 -25.31
C PRO A 139 9.45 8.09 -26.32
N PRO A 140 9.59 6.75 -26.17
CA PRO A 140 10.11 5.96 -27.27
C PRO A 140 9.15 6.12 -28.44
N CYS A 141 9.67 6.22 -29.66
CA CYS A 141 8.85 6.42 -30.84
C CYS A 141 8.68 5.12 -31.65
N PRO A 142 7.69 4.28 -31.33
CA PRO A 142 7.16 3.29 -32.26
C PRO A 142 5.66 3.48 -32.50
N TRP A 143 5.27 3.79 -33.74
CA TRP A 143 3.97 3.46 -34.36
C TRP A 143 2.65 3.69 -33.55
N GLY A 144 2.63 4.65 -32.63
CA GLY A 144 1.41 5.13 -31.95
C GLY A 144 1.25 4.66 -30.50
N ALA A 145 0.63 5.49 -29.67
CA ALA A 145 0.35 5.18 -28.27
C ALA A 145 -0.73 4.10 -28.12
N ALA A 146 -0.59 3.24 -27.10
CA ALA A 146 -1.63 2.31 -26.71
C ALA A 146 -2.84 3.07 -26.15
N SER A 147 -4.03 2.47 -26.20
CA SER A 147 -5.23 3.11 -25.63
C SER A 147 -5.13 3.15 -24.09
N PRO A 148 -5.52 4.26 -23.42
CA PRO A 148 -5.37 4.39 -21.97
C PRO A 148 -5.99 3.22 -21.18
N SER A 149 -7.14 2.71 -21.63
CA SER A 149 -7.82 1.56 -21.00
C SER A 149 -6.97 0.28 -20.99
N PHE A 150 -6.13 0.07 -21.99
CA PHE A 150 -5.20 -1.07 -22.07
C PHE A 150 -3.98 -0.85 -21.15
N GLU A 151 -3.55 0.39 -20.98
CA GLU A 151 -2.44 0.79 -20.11
C GLU A 151 -2.79 0.73 -18.61
N TRP A 152 -4.03 1.05 -18.23
CA TRP A 152 -4.47 0.96 -16.82
C TRP A 152 -4.78 -0.47 -16.36
N LEU A 153 -5.03 -1.41 -17.28
CA LEU A 153 -5.47 -2.78 -16.94
C LEU A 153 -4.50 -3.53 -15.99
N PRO A 154 -3.16 -3.56 -16.22
CA PRO A 154 -2.24 -4.27 -15.33
C PRO A 154 -2.16 -3.64 -13.94
N LEU A 155 -2.25 -2.30 -13.87
CA LEU A 155 -2.23 -1.54 -12.63
C LEU A 155 -3.44 -1.88 -11.75
N ILE A 156 -4.64 -1.84 -12.33
CA ILE A 156 -5.89 -2.18 -11.65
C ILE A 156 -5.84 -3.63 -11.17
N VAL A 157 -5.35 -4.55 -12.00
CA VAL A 157 -5.14 -5.95 -11.59
C VAL A 157 -4.20 -6.03 -10.39
N TYR A 158 -2.94 -5.62 -10.50
CA TYR A 158 -1.97 -5.76 -9.40
C TYR A 158 -2.41 -5.05 -8.10
N ALA A 159 -3.08 -3.89 -8.20
CA ALA A 159 -3.66 -3.20 -7.05
C ALA A 159 -4.78 -4.01 -6.39
N LEU A 160 -5.70 -4.62 -7.15
CA LEU A 160 -6.76 -5.47 -6.61
C LEU A 160 -6.23 -6.79 -6.01
N LEU A 161 -5.24 -7.43 -6.64
CA LEU A 161 -4.58 -8.61 -6.09
C LEU A 161 -3.89 -8.28 -4.75
N THR A 162 -3.15 -7.17 -4.69
CA THR A 162 -2.39 -6.83 -3.47
C THR A 162 -3.28 -6.32 -2.35
N SER A 163 -4.25 -5.46 -2.66
CA SER A 163 -5.11 -4.82 -1.65
C SER A 163 -6.18 -5.75 -1.06
N GLY A 164 -6.78 -6.66 -1.84
CA GLY A 164 -7.83 -7.54 -1.32
C GLY A 164 -7.34 -8.46 -0.19
N TYR A 165 -6.14 -9.04 -0.36
CA TYR A 165 -5.54 -9.88 0.67
C TYR A 165 -5.25 -9.11 1.95
N VAL A 166 -4.59 -7.95 1.84
CA VAL A 166 -4.25 -7.09 2.98
C VAL A 166 -5.51 -6.57 3.68
N THR A 167 -6.55 -6.22 2.92
CA THR A 167 -7.84 -5.75 3.46
C THR A 167 -8.57 -6.87 4.21
N GLY A 168 -8.69 -8.06 3.62
CA GLY A 168 -9.30 -9.22 4.30
C GLY A 168 -8.56 -9.59 5.59
N TYR A 169 -7.21 -9.62 5.54
CA TYR A 169 -6.38 -9.94 6.70
C TYR A 169 -6.51 -8.89 7.83
N THR A 170 -6.49 -7.59 7.48
CA THR A 170 -6.67 -6.52 8.47
C THR A 170 -8.08 -6.49 9.06
N LEU A 171 -9.13 -6.78 8.29
CA LEU A 171 -10.49 -6.92 8.81
C LEU A 171 -10.66 -8.10 9.76
N LEU A 172 -10.00 -9.23 9.50
CA LEU A 172 -10.04 -10.43 10.36
C LEU A 172 -9.24 -10.26 11.66
N GLY A 173 -8.06 -9.63 11.61
CA GLY A 173 -7.19 -9.51 12.77
C GLY A 173 -7.37 -8.24 13.61
N ARG A 174 -7.54 -7.08 12.96
CA ARG A 174 -7.56 -5.75 13.60
C ARG A 174 -8.41 -4.76 12.78
N PRO A 175 -9.75 -4.87 12.75
CA PRO A 175 -10.60 -4.10 11.81
C PRO A 175 -10.47 -2.57 11.94
N ALA A 176 -10.07 -2.06 13.11
CA ALA A 176 -9.75 -0.65 13.30
C ALA A 176 -8.59 -0.14 12.40
N LEU A 177 -7.59 -0.98 12.10
CA LEU A 177 -6.48 -0.61 11.20
C LEU A 177 -6.95 -0.54 9.74
N ALA A 178 -7.87 -1.41 9.33
CA ALA A 178 -8.50 -1.32 8.00
C ALA A 178 -9.21 0.03 7.83
N LEU A 179 -9.98 0.47 8.85
CA LEU A 179 -10.66 1.77 8.87
C LEU A 179 -9.70 2.98 8.88
N ILE A 180 -8.49 2.85 9.45
CA ILE A 180 -7.47 3.89 9.40
C ILE A 180 -6.86 3.97 7.99
N SER A 181 -6.62 2.83 7.34
CA SER A 181 -6.05 2.77 5.98
C SER A 181 -6.99 3.27 4.89
N SER A 182 -8.31 3.11 5.06
CA SER A 182 -9.33 3.62 4.14
C SER A 182 -9.64 5.11 4.35
N ARG A 183 -9.25 5.69 5.49
CA ARG A 183 -9.39 7.12 5.76
C ARG A 183 -8.26 7.89 5.09
N TRP A 184 -8.45 8.22 3.81
CA TRP A 184 -7.61 9.17 3.03
C TRP A 184 -7.73 10.61 3.55
N GLY A 185 -7.42 10.81 4.84
CA GLY A 185 -7.24 12.09 5.50
C GLY A 185 -5.79 12.23 5.95
N ARG A 186 -5.28 13.46 6.00
CA ARG A 186 -3.88 13.74 6.40
C ARG A 186 -3.56 13.05 7.74
N PRO A 187 -2.38 12.43 7.91
CA PRO A 187 -2.01 11.79 9.17
C PRO A 187 -1.95 12.85 10.26
N VAL A 188 -2.95 12.84 11.15
CA VAL A 188 -2.95 13.62 12.38
C VAL A 188 -2.07 12.88 13.37
N TRP A 189 -0.77 13.18 13.32
CA TRP A 189 0.11 12.85 14.42
C TRP A 189 -0.41 13.54 15.69
N PRO A 190 -0.45 12.86 16.85
CA PRO A 190 -0.74 13.53 18.10
C PRO A 190 0.30 14.66 18.27
N PRO A 191 -0.12 15.89 18.65
CA PRO A 191 0.80 17.02 18.70
C PRO A 191 1.94 16.72 19.68
N CYS A 192 3.17 16.82 19.18
CA CYS A 192 4.35 16.85 20.05
C CYS A 192 4.22 18.02 21.04
N CYS A 193 4.77 17.82 22.24
CA CYS A 193 4.65 18.73 23.38
C CYS A 193 4.82 20.22 23.01
N GLU A 194 4.00 21.06 23.62
CA GLU A 194 4.01 22.51 23.47
C GLU A 194 5.42 23.09 23.65
N GLN A 195 5.88 23.88 22.68
CA GLN A 195 7.01 24.77 22.88
C GLN A 195 6.50 26.11 23.44
N PRO A 196 7.09 26.63 24.53
CA PRO A 196 6.63 27.89 25.13
C PRO A 196 6.92 29.07 24.19
N GLU A 197 5.92 29.94 24.00
CA GLU A 197 6.03 31.08 23.08
C GLU A 197 7.19 32.02 23.43
N ARG A 198 8.09 32.23 22.48
CA ARG A 198 9.18 33.18 22.61
C ARG A 198 8.69 34.57 22.22
N SER A 199 8.36 35.38 23.24
CA SER A 199 8.01 36.80 23.14
C SER A 199 8.84 37.55 22.07
N LYS A 200 8.19 37.96 20.98
CA LYS A 200 8.75 38.93 20.03
C LYS A 200 8.40 40.33 20.50
N ARG A 201 9.34 40.98 21.19
CA ARG A 201 9.34 42.42 21.39
C ARG A 201 10.61 43.02 20.75
N ASP A 202 10.40 44.17 20.11
CA ASP A 202 11.35 45.22 19.78
C ASP A 202 12.26 45.10 18.52
N HIS A 203 12.55 46.31 17.98
CA HIS A 203 13.29 46.69 16.75
C HIS A 203 12.54 46.47 15.42
N ALA A 204 12.31 47.48 14.57
CA ALA A 204 12.54 48.94 14.65
C ALA A 204 11.42 49.65 13.82
N THR A 205 11.08 50.94 14.01
CA THR A 205 11.79 52.11 13.44
C THR A 205 11.45 53.43 14.17
N SER A 206 12.33 54.42 14.01
CA SER A 206 12.21 55.86 14.36
C SER A 206 12.64 56.67 13.10
N PRO A 207 12.46 58.01 12.95
CA PRO A 207 11.96 59.01 13.90
C PRO A 207 10.95 60.07 13.38
N ALA A 208 10.47 60.91 14.31
CA ALA A 208 10.09 62.33 14.21
C ALA A 208 9.12 62.86 13.11
N ASN A 209 8.01 63.48 13.56
CA ASN A 209 7.76 64.91 13.30
C ASN A 209 6.74 65.55 14.28
N SER A 210 6.81 66.88 14.43
CA SER A 210 5.90 67.74 15.23
C SER A 210 4.51 67.90 14.55
N THR A 211 3.43 68.48 15.12
CA THR A 211 3.21 69.56 16.11
C THR A 211 1.71 69.51 16.59
N PRO A 212 1.23 70.29 17.58
CA PRO A 212 -0.06 70.02 18.26
C PRO A 212 -1.26 70.91 17.87
N GLY A 213 -2.47 70.35 18.06
CA GLY A 213 -3.72 71.09 18.32
C GLY A 213 -4.59 71.50 17.11
N ASP A 214 -5.91 71.23 17.18
CA ASP A 214 -6.93 72.28 17.24
C ASP A 214 -8.28 71.73 17.77
N HIS A 215 -9.10 72.61 18.33
CA HIS A 215 -10.48 72.38 18.76
C HIS A 215 -11.50 72.70 17.63
N ARG A 216 -12.77 72.40 17.93
CA ARG A 216 -14.03 72.98 17.38
C ARG A 216 -14.62 72.44 16.06
N ALA A 217 -15.96 72.31 16.13
CA ALA A 217 -16.96 72.41 15.04
C ALA A 217 -16.91 71.28 13.98
N ARG A 218 -17.99 70.81 13.32
CA ARG A 218 -19.46 71.04 13.24
C ARG A 218 -20.05 69.81 12.49
N ARG A 219 -21.34 69.41 12.52
CA ARG A 219 -22.58 69.97 13.11
C ARG A 219 -23.62 68.84 13.32
N ARG A 220 -24.45 68.95 14.36
CA ARG A 220 -25.80 68.37 14.57
C ARG A 220 -26.57 67.82 13.34
N ARG A 221 -27.20 66.64 13.51
CA ARG A 221 -28.61 66.22 13.22
C ARG A 221 -28.67 64.68 13.25
N GLY A 222 -29.63 63.97 13.83
CA GLY A 222 -30.74 64.33 14.73
C GLY A 222 -31.52 63.05 15.12
N LEU A 223 -32.22 63.09 16.27
CA LEU A 223 -33.56 62.55 16.60
C LEU A 223 -34.05 61.26 15.84
N ARG A 224 -34.62 60.22 16.47
CA ARG A 224 -35.02 59.94 17.87
C ARG A 224 -35.23 58.39 18.04
N PRO A 225 -35.56 57.86 19.24
CA PRO A 225 -35.34 56.44 19.58
C PRO A 225 -36.55 55.51 19.36
N ALA A 226 -36.33 54.25 19.75
CA ALA A 226 -37.29 53.15 19.92
C ALA A 226 -38.63 53.54 20.57
N GLU A 227 -39.69 52.90 20.05
CA GLU A 227 -40.36 51.78 20.75
C GLU A 227 -40.39 50.56 19.81
#